data_AF-B8IT83-F1
#
_entry.id   AF-B8IT83-F1
#
_cell.length_a   1.000
_cell.length_b   1.000
_cell.length_c   1.000
_cell.angle_alpha   90.00
_cell.angle_beta   90.00
_cell.angle_gamma   90.00
#
_symmetry.space_group_name_H-M   'P 1'
#
loop_
_entity.id
_entity.type
_entity.pdbx_description
1 polymer ?
#
loop_
_entity_poly.entity_id
_entity_poly.type
_entity_poly.pdbx_seq_one_letter_code
_entity_poly.pdbx_strand_id
1 'polypeptide(L)'
;MVGLQTDSAPRRRARLPGAREPRRAVPRSRSGEAEKKLREDEQLSKQYRAWKRAKLQALLDGPHGEQVRELDRFMRRMGLADGPALIARVEAAAWIQEMDADTRHDLLSLIGRRIVLMRERHGLEPFNDGVPGDPPRAFERIKIIMRVR
;
A
#
# COMPACT_ATOMS: atom_id res chain seq x y z
N MET A 1 -82.90 -58.35 -20.04
CA MET A 1 -82.18 -59.62 -19.78
C MET A 1 -80.77 -59.47 -20.33
N VAL A 2 -79.78 -59.27 -19.45
CA VAL A 2 -78.68 -60.24 -19.14
C VAL A 2 -77.77 -60.47 -20.34
N GLY A 3 -76.63 -59.79 -20.42
CA GLY A 3 -75.28 -60.39 -20.22
C GLY A 3 -74.59 -60.50 -21.59
N LEU A 4 -73.27 -60.44 -21.80
CA LEU A 4 -72.07 -60.69 -21.02
C LEU A 4 -70.90 -59.85 -21.64
N GLN A 5 -69.93 -59.49 -20.78
CA GLN A 5 -68.45 -59.63 -20.93
C GLN A 5 -67.83 -59.50 -22.34
N THR A 6 -66.73 -58.78 -22.57
CA THR A 6 -65.40 -59.07 -21.99
C THR A 6 -64.39 -57.92 -22.16
N ASP A 7 -63.46 -57.91 -21.20
CA ASP A 7 -62.16 -57.22 -21.12
C ASP A 7 -61.33 -57.09 -22.41
N SER A 8 -60.63 -55.96 -22.55
CA SER A 8 -59.20 -55.93 -22.86
C SER A 8 -58.58 -54.54 -22.67
N ALA A 9 -57.83 -54.38 -21.58
CA ALA A 9 -57.01 -53.21 -21.30
C ALA A 9 -55.67 -53.26 -22.06
N PRO A 10 -55.17 -52.14 -22.63
CA PRO A 10 -53.76 -52.03 -23.00
C PRO A 10 -52.93 -51.53 -21.81
N ARG A 11 -51.93 -52.33 -21.42
CA ARG A 11 -50.92 -52.00 -20.40
C ARG A 11 -50.14 -50.75 -20.80
N ARG A 12 -50.39 -49.63 -20.12
CA ARG A 12 -49.52 -48.44 -20.14
C ARG A 12 -48.18 -48.78 -19.48
N ARG A 13 -47.10 -48.82 -20.27
CA ARG A 13 -45.73 -48.73 -19.73
C ARG A 13 -45.53 -47.34 -19.15
N ALA A 14 -45.46 -47.23 -17.82
CA ALA A 14 -45.03 -46.03 -17.14
C ALA A 14 -43.57 -45.73 -17.51
N ARG A 15 -43.30 -44.56 -18.11
CA ARG A 15 -41.96 -43.97 -18.17
C ARG A 15 -41.64 -43.44 -16.77
N LEU A 16 -40.60 -43.98 -16.12
CA LEU A 16 -40.00 -43.40 -14.93
C LEU A 16 -39.18 -42.17 -15.33
N PRO A 17 -39.42 -40.96 -14.77
CA PRO A 17 -38.51 -39.84 -14.90
C PRO A 17 -37.62 -39.78 -13.66
N GLY A 18 -36.31 -39.97 -13.80
CA GLY A 18 -35.48 -39.87 -12.59
C GLY A 18 -34.00 -40.25 -12.69
N ALA A 19 -33.35 -40.17 -13.84
CA ALA A 19 -31.89 -40.13 -13.85
C ALA A 19 -31.46 -38.66 -13.77
N ARG A 20 -31.22 -38.16 -12.55
CA ARG A 20 -30.55 -36.87 -12.35
C ARG A 20 -29.14 -37.00 -12.91
N GLU A 21 -28.85 -36.30 -13.99
CA GLU A 21 -27.49 -36.15 -14.50
C GLU A 21 -26.56 -35.64 -13.38
N PRO A 22 -25.34 -36.19 -13.25
CA PRO A 22 -24.37 -35.65 -12.33
C PRO A 22 -24.04 -34.23 -12.79
N ARG A 23 -24.41 -33.24 -11.96
CA ARG A 23 -24.02 -31.84 -12.15
C ARG A 23 -22.50 -31.79 -12.32
N ARG A 24 -22.05 -31.52 -13.54
CA ARG A 24 -20.63 -31.24 -13.82
C ARG A 24 -20.17 -30.17 -12.84
N ALA A 25 -19.17 -30.51 -12.03
CA ALA A 25 -18.49 -29.55 -11.19
C ALA A 25 -17.93 -28.47 -12.11
N VAL A 26 -18.52 -27.28 -12.04
CA VAL A 26 -18.02 -26.11 -12.77
C VAL A 26 -16.62 -25.86 -12.23
N PRO A 27 -15.57 -25.85 -13.06
CA PRO A 27 -14.23 -25.56 -12.60
C PRO A 27 -14.27 -24.14 -11.99
N ARG A 28 -13.89 -24.01 -10.72
CA ARG A 28 -13.68 -22.70 -10.06
C ARG A 28 -12.81 -21.88 -11.00
N SER A 29 -13.40 -20.86 -11.62
CA SER A 29 -12.71 -20.10 -12.65
C SER A 29 -11.56 -19.34 -12.00
N ARG A 30 -10.41 -19.32 -12.69
CA ARG A 30 -9.23 -18.49 -12.35
C ARG A 30 -9.59 -17.02 -12.07
N SER A 31 -10.75 -16.55 -12.52
CA SER A 31 -11.29 -15.23 -12.21
C SER A 31 -11.65 -15.04 -10.72
N GLY A 32 -12.13 -16.07 -10.04
CA GLY A 32 -12.44 -15.98 -8.60
C GLY A 32 -11.17 -15.86 -7.74
N GLU A 33 -10.09 -16.51 -8.15
CA GLU A 33 -8.78 -16.39 -7.50
C GLU A 33 -8.13 -15.02 -7.76
N ALA A 34 -8.21 -14.52 -9.00
CA ALA A 34 -7.72 -13.19 -9.34
C ALA A 34 -8.49 -12.08 -8.61
N GLU A 35 -9.82 -12.20 -8.51
CA GLU A 35 -10.65 -11.23 -7.79
C GLU A 35 -10.41 -11.29 -6.27
N LYS A 36 -10.21 -12.49 -5.71
CA LYS A 36 -9.81 -12.65 -4.30
C LYS A 36 -8.47 -11.99 -4.03
N LYS A 37 -7.47 -12.23 -4.89
CA LYS A 37 -6.15 -11.61 -4.77
C LYS A 37 -6.22 -10.09 -4.86
N LEU A 38 -7.01 -9.54 -5.79
CA LEU A 38 -7.20 -8.10 -5.91
C LEU A 38 -7.79 -7.49 -4.63
N ARG A 39 -8.79 -8.15 -4.03
CA ARG A 39 -9.38 -7.71 -2.75
C ARG A 39 -8.38 -7.77 -1.59
N GLU A 40 -7.56 -8.82 -1.54
CA GLU A 40 -6.49 -8.96 -0.55
C GLU A 40 -5.44 -7.84 -0.71
N ASP A 41 -4.98 -7.58 -1.93
CA ASP A 41 -4.02 -6.51 -2.25
C ASP A 41 -4.57 -5.12 -1.89
N GLU A 42 -5.85 -4.86 -2.17
CA GLU A 42 -6.52 -3.62 -1.78
C GLU A 42 -6.61 -3.47 -0.26
N GLN A 43 -6.91 -4.56 0.47
CA GLN A 43 -7.00 -4.55 1.92
C GLN A 43 -5.63 -4.30 2.55
N LEU A 44 -4.59 -4.97 2.07
CA LEU A 44 -3.20 -4.76 2.50
C LEU A 44 -2.76 -3.31 2.22
N SER A 45 -3.08 -2.78 1.04
CA SER A 45 -2.78 -1.38 0.69
C SER A 45 -3.47 -0.39 1.62
N LYS A 46 -4.74 -0.62 1.98
CA LYS A 46 -5.48 0.22 2.94
C LYS A 46 -4.85 0.17 4.33
N GLN A 47 -4.51 -1.02 4.83
CA GLN A 47 -3.86 -1.21 6.12
C GLN A 47 -2.49 -0.53 6.16
N TYR A 48 -1.69 -0.70 5.11
CA TYR A 48 -0.39 -0.04 4.97
C TYR A 48 -0.51 1.49 5.01
N ARG A 49 -1.47 2.07 4.26
CA ARG A 49 -1.73 3.52 4.29
C ARG A 49 -2.15 4.01 5.67
N ALA A 50 -3.00 3.26 6.37
CA ALA A 50 -3.43 3.59 7.72
C ALA A 50 -2.24 3.56 8.70
N TRP A 51 -1.41 2.51 8.63
CA TRP A 51 -0.20 2.39 9.43
C TRP A 51 0.80 3.54 9.15
N LYS A 52 1.05 3.90 7.89
CA LYS A 52 1.92 5.06 7.55
C LYS A 52 1.37 6.37 8.10
N ARG A 53 0.05 6.58 8.09
CA ARG A 53 -0.58 7.76 8.71
C ARG A 53 -0.40 7.76 10.23
N ALA A 54 -0.58 6.61 10.89
CA ALA A 54 -0.38 6.49 12.33
C ALA A 54 1.07 6.78 12.72
N LYS A 55 2.05 6.29 11.96
CA LYS A 55 3.47 6.62 12.17
C LYS A 55 3.76 8.11 12.06
N LEU A 56 3.24 8.77 11.01
CA LEU A 56 3.39 10.22 10.87
C LEU A 56 2.72 10.96 12.04
N GLN A 57 1.53 10.53 12.45
CA GLN A 57 0.82 11.16 13.54
C GLN A 57 1.59 11.03 14.87
N ALA A 58 2.12 9.83 15.17
CA ALA A 58 2.96 9.61 16.34
C ALA A 58 4.22 10.48 16.34
N LEU A 59 4.87 10.66 15.18
CA LEU A 59 6.01 11.57 15.03
C LEU A 59 5.62 13.03 15.34
N LEU A 60 4.43 13.47 14.90
CA LEU A 60 3.94 14.84 15.08
C LEU A 60 3.38 15.11 16.49
N ASP A 61 2.93 14.07 17.19
CA ASP A 61 2.43 14.16 18.56
C ASP A 61 3.54 13.90 19.59
N GLY A 62 4.74 13.53 19.12
CA GLY A 62 5.92 13.30 19.96
C GLY A 62 6.56 14.59 20.51
N PRO A 63 7.62 14.45 21.33
CA PRO A 63 8.26 15.57 22.05
C PRO A 63 8.76 16.72 21.17
N HIS A 64 9.09 16.44 19.90
CA HIS A 64 9.60 17.43 18.95
C HIS A 64 8.61 17.71 17.81
N GLY A 65 7.31 17.47 18.03
CA GLY A 65 6.27 17.59 17.01
C GLY A 65 6.24 18.96 16.32
N GLU A 66 6.41 20.06 17.07
CA GLU A 66 6.44 21.41 16.50
C GLU A 66 7.63 21.64 15.56
N GLN A 67 8.82 21.18 15.95
CA GLN A 67 10.03 21.25 15.14
C GLN A 67 9.88 20.43 13.85
N VAL A 68 9.25 19.25 13.95
CA VAL A 68 8.93 18.44 12.77
C VAL A 68 7.94 19.16 11.85
N ARG A 69 6.88 19.80 12.40
CA ARG A 69 5.93 20.60 11.61
C ARG A 69 6.61 21.76 10.90
N GLU A 70 7.53 22.45 11.58
CA GLU A 70 8.29 23.54 10.99
C GLU A 70 9.17 23.06 9.83
N LEU A 71 9.90 21.96 10.02
CA LEU A 71 10.70 21.34 8.99
C LEU A 71 9.82 20.89 7.80
N ASP A 72 8.65 20.30 8.05
CA ASP A 72 7.70 19.92 6.99
C ASP A 72 7.21 21.15 6.19
N ARG A 73 6.87 22.25 6.88
CA ARG A 73 6.46 23.52 6.24
C ARG A 73 7.58 24.11 5.38
N PHE A 74 8.83 24.04 5.84
CA PHE A 74 9.98 24.41 5.04
C PHE A 74 10.09 23.52 3.79
N MET A 75 10.07 22.19 3.95
CA MET A 75 10.24 21.25 2.84
C MET A 75 9.15 21.34 1.78
N ARG A 76 7.91 21.70 2.16
CA ARG A 76 6.80 21.91 1.20
C ARG A 76 7.04 23.08 0.25
N ARG A 77 7.82 24.08 0.66
CA ARG A 77 8.12 25.28 -0.14
C ARG A 77 9.46 25.20 -0.88
N MET A 78 10.17 24.09 -0.71
CA MET A 78 11.48 23.84 -1.26
C MET A 78 11.44 23.67 -2.79
N GLY A 79 12.42 24.27 -3.47
CA GLY A 79 12.79 24.00 -4.87
C GLY A 79 14.09 23.20 -4.99
N LEU A 80 14.50 22.92 -6.22
CA LEU A 80 15.68 22.08 -6.52
C LEU A 80 17.00 22.62 -5.93
N ALA A 81 17.14 23.95 -5.82
CA ALA A 81 18.36 24.60 -5.33
C ALA A 81 18.51 24.59 -3.79
N ASP A 82 17.45 24.24 -3.06
CA ASP A 82 17.41 24.37 -1.60
C ASP A 82 17.97 23.15 -0.85
N GLY A 83 18.50 22.15 -1.56
CA GLY A 83 19.12 20.96 -0.96
C GLY A 83 20.15 21.29 0.13
N PRO A 84 21.12 22.20 -0.09
CA PRO A 84 22.04 22.66 0.94
C PRO A 84 21.35 23.28 2.16
N ALA A 85 20.26 24.02 1.96
CA ALA A 85 19.51 24.66 3.05
C ALA A 85 18.70 23.65 3.87
N LEU A 86 18.29 22.52 3.28
CA LEU A 86 17.73 21.39 4.02
C LEU A 86 18.80 20.70 4.87
N ILE A 87 19.97 20.41 4.29
CA ILE A 87 21.09 19.78 4.99
C ILE A 87 21.47 20.62 6.21
N ALA A 88 21.70 21.93 6.03
CA ALA A 88 22.09 22.83 7.11
C ALA A 88 21.06 22.87 8.25
N ARG A 89 19.75 22.85 7.93
CA ARG A 89 18.70 22.79 8.94
C ARG A 89 18.72 21.49 9.75
N VAL A 90 18.97 20.36 9.09
CA VAL A 90 19.08 19.05 9.76
C VAL A 90 20.36 18.99 10.60
N GLU A 91 21.49 19.51 10.10
CA GLU A 91 22.76 19.57 10.83
C GLU A 91 22.64 20.42 12.11
N ALA A 92 21.91 21.54 12.06
CA ALA A 92 21.70 22.43 13.20
C ALA A 92 20.64 21.93 14.22
N ALA A 93 19.87 20.91 13.87
CA ALA A 93 18.75 20.43 14.68
C ALA A 93 19.19 19.44 15.76
N ALA A 94 19.68 19.95 16.90
CA ALA A 94 20.12 19.14 18.04
C ALA A 94 19.06 18.13 18.52
N TRP A 95 17.78 18.54 18.49
CA TRP A 95 16.63 17.70 18.87
C TRP A 95 16.50 16.40 18.06
N ILE A 96 17.08 16.32 16.86
CA ILE A 96 17.07 15.08 16.07
C ILE A 96 17.89 13.99 16.77
N GLN A 97 18.97 14.35 17.46
CA GLN A 97 19.83 13.39 18.16
C GLN A 97 19.19 12.92 19.49
N GLU A 98 18.23 13.67 20.02
CA GLU A 98 17.47 13.32 21.23
C GLU A 98 16.38 12.27 20.94
N MET A 99 15.93 12.17 19.69
CA MET A 99 14.97 11.14 19.25
C MET A 99 15.54 9.73 19.36
N ASP A 100 14.70 8.74 19.60
CA ASP A 100 15.06 7.33 19.43
C ASP A 100 15.27 6.95 17.95
N ALA A 101 15.82 5.76 17.71
CA ALA A 101 16.17 5.31 16.36
C ALA A 101 14.95 5.18 15.43
N ASP A 102 13.81 4.71 15.94
CA ASP A 102 12.60 4.52 15.13
C ASP A 102 11.99 5.87 14.77
N THR A 103 11.96 6.82 15.71
CA THR A 103 11.48 8.19 15.46
C THR A 103 12.38 8.91 14.45
N ARG A 104 13.71 8.74 14.53
CA ARG A 104 14.63 9.25 13.49
C ARG A 104 14.36 8.61 12.14
N HIS A 105 14.07 7.31 12.09
CA HIS A 105 13.73 6.63 10.83
C HIS A 105 12.40 7.14 10.24
N ASP A 106 11.39 7.37 11.06
CA ASP A 106 10.10 7.94 10.64
C ASP A 106 10.28 9.38 10.11
N LEU A 107 11.13 10.19 10.75
CA LEU A 107 11.50 11.52 10.26
C LEU A 107 12.27 11.46 8.94
N LEU A 108 13.25 10.57 8.81
CA LEU A 108 13.99 10.39 7.55
C LEU A 108 13.05 9.98 6.41
N SER A 109 12.09 9.11 6.69
CA SER A 109 11.04 8.72 5.74
C SER A 109 10.18 9.90 5.29
N LEU A 110 9.83 10.81 6.21
CA LEU A 110 9.11 12.05 5.88
C LEU A 110 9.96 12.95 4.96
N ILE A 111 11.23 13.14 5.27
CA ILE A 111 12.17 13.94 4.47
C ILE A 111 12.30 13.36 3.06
N GLY A 112 12.55 12.06 2.94
CA GLY A 112 12.67 11.38 1.66
C GLY A 112 11.42 11.55 0.80
N ARG A 113 10.23 11.39 1.39
CA ARG A 113 8.96 11.64 0.70
C ARG A 113 8.84 13.07 0.19
N ARG A 114 9.29 14.07 0.95
CA ARG A 114 9.24 15.48 0.52
C ARG A 114 10.21 15.78 -0.61
N ILE A 115 11.39 15.19 -0.60
CA ILE A 115 12.37 15.28 -1.70
C ILE A 115 11.77 14.67 -2.97
N VAL A 116 11.20 13.46 -2.88
CA VAL A 116 10.51 12.81 -4.01
C VAL A 116 9.40 13.71 -4.58
N LEU A 117 8.48 14.18 -3.73
CA LEU A 117 7.39 15.05 -4.18
C LEU A 117 7.90 16.37 -4.77
N MET A 118 9.03 16.89 -4.29
CA MET A 118 9.65 18.08 -4.87
C MET A 118 10.20 17.79 -6.26
N ARG A 119 10.91 16.68 -6.45
CA ARG A 119 11.45 16.26 -7.74
C ARG A 119 10.34 16.03 -8.77
N GLU A 120 9.28 15.34 -8.40
CA GLU A 120 8.12 15.08 -9.26
C GLU A 120 7.43 16.38 -9.72
N ARG A 121 7.27 17.37 -8.82
CA ARG A 121 6.72 18.69 -9.18
C ARG A 121 7.58 19.43 -10.20
N HIS A 122 8.86 19.10 -10.30
CA HIS A 122 9.81 19.68 -11.25
C HIS A 122 10.09 18.78 -12.46
N GLY A 123 9.30 17.71 -12.66
CA GLY A 123 9.44 16.82 -13.83
C GLY A 123 10.67 15.92 -13.79
N LEU A 124 11.27 15.71 -12.62
CA LEU A 124 12.40 14.81 -12.44
C LEU A 124 11.93 13.44 -11.92
N GLU A 125 12.75 12.42 -12.15
CA GLU A 125 12.51 11.09 -11.58
C GLU A 125 12.41 11.14 -10.04
N PRO A 126 11.49 10.39 -9.42
CA PRO A 126 11.28 10.37 -7.96
C PRO A 126 12.56 10.12 -7.16
N PHE A 127 13.35 9.14 -7.61
CA PHE A 127 14.60 8.72 -7.02
C PHE A 127 15.74 9.02 -7.99
N ASN A 128 16.88 9.40 -7.44
CA ASN A 128 18.14 9.52 -8.16
C ASN A 128 19.22 9.22 -7.14
N ASP A 129 19.46 7.94 -6.97
CA ASP A 129 20.56 7.44 -6.16
C ASP A 129 21.81 7.63 -7.01
N GLY A 130 22.75 8.43 -6.50
CA GLY A 130 23.99 8.71 -7.23
C GLY A 130 24.73 7.41 -7.54
N VAL A 131 25.54 7.40 -8.60
CA VAL A 131 26.40 6.25 -8.88
C VAL A 131 27.63 6.26 -7.95
N PRO A 132 28.30 5.12 -7.71
CA PRO A 132 29.51 5.10 -6.91
C PRO A 132 30.55 6.10 -7.42
N GLY A 133 31.00 7.00 -6.55
CA GLY A 133 31.91 8.10 -6.88
C GLY A 133 31.25 9.47 -7.04
N ASP A 134 29.92 9.52 -7.17
CA ASP A 134 29.18 10.79 -7.11
C ASP A 134 29.27 11.41 -5.70
N PRO A 135 29.28 12.75 -5.58
CA PRO A 135 29.05 13.41 -4.31
C PRO A 135 27.69 13.00 -3.71
N PRO A 136 27.61 12.77 -2.39
CA PRO A 136 26.38 12.33 -1.76
C PRO A 136 25.27 13.34 -1.96
N ARG A 137 24.10 12.86 -2.39
CA ARG A 137 22.88 13.64 -2.56
C ARG A 137 22.34 14.07 -1.20
N ALA A 138 21.43 15.05 -1.18
CA ALA A 138 20.89 15.60 0.05
C ALA A 138 20.30 14.54 0.99
N PHE A 139 19.56 13.56 0.43
CA PHE A 139 19.00 12.46 1.22
C PHE A 139 20.08 11.60 1.89
N GLU A 140 21.13 11.22 1.16
CA GLU A 140 22.23 10.39 1.67
C GLU A 140 23.00 11.12 2.78
N ARG A 141 23.27 12.41 2.58
CA ARG A 141 23.93 13.23 3.60
C ARG A 141 23.07 13.36 4.86
N ILE A 142 21.77 13.60 4.71
CA ILE A 142 20.82 13.64 5.83
C ILE A 142 20.76 12.30 6.56
N LYS A 143 20.73 11.18 5.84
CA LYS A 143 20.77 9.84 6.44
C LYS A 143 22.01 9.65 7.33
N ILE A 144 23.18 10.11 6.87
CA ILE A 144 24.44 10.08 7.63
C ILE A 144 24.33 10.95 8.89
N ILE A 145 23.85 12.19 8.77
CA ILE A 145 23.68 13.12 9.91
C ILE A 145 22.75 12.52 10.98
N MET A 146 21.64 11.91 10.54
CA MET A 146 20.64 11.30 11.42
C MET A 146 21.07 9.93 11.98
N ARG A 147 22.22 9.40 11.55
CA ARG A 147 22.76 8.09 11.96
C ARG A 147 21.75 6.95 11.80
N VAL A 148 20.94 7.01 10.73
CA VAL A 148 19.99 5.95 10.38
C VAL A 148 20.69 4.99 9.43
N ARG A 149 20.67 3.69 9.77
CA ARG A 149 21.28 2.64 8.94
C ARG A 149 20.33 2.18 7.84
#